data_AF-A0A1T4NL96-F1
#
_entry.id   AF-A0A1T4NL96-F1
#
_cell.length_a   1.000
_cell.length_b   1.000
_cell.length_c   1.000
_cell.angle_alpha   90.00
_cell.angle_beta   90.00
_cell.angle_gamma   90.00
#
_symmetry.space_group_name_H-M   'P 1'
#
loop_
_entity.id
_entity.type
_entity.pdbx_description
1 polymer ?
#
loop_
_entity_poly.entity_id
_entity_poly.type
_entity_poly.pdbx_seq_one_letter_code
_entity_poly.pdbx_strand_id
1 'polypeptide(L)'
;MPFKEGAVSSDQPYPCANIMKKFKEEDLILYLYKECSPSLATAIDQALEAHDIELEQQLKMLQRSIRQLNKLKLASPAKQSVASVLKYAAEAARKKH
;
A
#
# COMPACT_ATOMS: atom_id res chain seq x y z
N MET A 1 -30.43 26.38 42.77
CA MET A 1 -30.79 24.98 42.50
C MET A 1 -29.76 24.43 41.52
N PRO A 2 -29.15 23.27 41.82
CA PRO A 2 -27.87 22.84 41.27
C PRO A 2 -27.98 22.30 39.83
N PHE A 3 -26.95 22.56 39.02
CA PHE A 3 -26.72 21.93 37.73
C PHE A 3 -26.60 20.42 37.94
N LYS A 4 -27.46 19.64 37.29
CA LYS A 4 -27.33 18.19 37.26
C LYS A 4 -26.21 17.82 36.30
N GLU A 5 -25.10 17.34 36.86
CA GLU A 5 -24.06 16.62 36.14
C GLU A 5 -24.69 15.36 35.53
N GLY A 6 -24.87 15.39 34.21
CA GLY A 6 -25.22 14.22 33.42
C GLY A 6 -24.03 13.28 33.39
N ALA A 7 -24.21 12.10 33.98
CA ALA A 7 -23.24 11.03 34.02
C ALA A 7 -22.69 10.70 32.63
N VAL A 8 -21.37 10.83 32.46
CA VAL A 8 -20.62 10.19 31.38
C VAL A 8 -20.67 8.69 31.66
N SER A 9 -21.64 8.01 31.04
CA SER A 9 -21.77 6.56 31.01
C SER A 9 -20.59 5.98 30.24
N SER A 10 -19.59 5.52 30.99
CA SER A 10 -18.37 4.87 30.54
C SER A 10 -18.61 3.43 30.06
N ASP A 11 -19.57 3.20 29.18
CA ASP A 11 -19.90 1.85 28.65
C ASP A 11 -20.52 1.93 27.25
N GLN A 12 -19.71 2.37 26.28
CA GLN A 12 -19.92 2.00 24.88
C GLN A 12 -18.59 1.49 24.34
N PRO A 13 -18.40 0.16 24.19
CA PRO A 13 -17.23 -0.35 23.52
C PRO A 13 -17.28 0.15 22.08
N TYR A 14 -16.24 0.88 21.67
CA TYR A 14 -16.04 1.28 20.27
C TYR A 14 -16.32 0.07 19.37
N PRO A 15 -17.21 0.16 18.37
CA PRO A 15 -17.44 -0.93 17.44
C PRO A 15 -16.27 -0.94 16.43
N CYS A 16 -15.08 -1.31 16.88
CA CYS A 16 -13.89 -1.43 16.03
C CYS A 16 -13.36 -2.87 16.00
N ALA A 17 -14.23 -3.87 16.20
CA ALA A 17 -13.85 -5.27 16.11
C ALA A 17 -14.99 -6.14 15.56
N ASN A 18 -15.08 -6.22 14.22
CA ASN A 18 -15.65 -7.35 13.49
C ASN A 18 -14.86 -7.47 12.17
N ILE A 19 -13.75 -8.21 12.12
CA ILE A 19 -13.65 -9.64 11.77
C ILE A 19 -14.33 -9.96 10.42
N MET A 20 -13.81 -9.37 9.35
CA MET A 20 -13.52 -10.15 8.14
C MET A 20 -12.02 -10.38 8.14
N LYS A 21 -11.51 -11.48 7.58
CA LYS A 21 -10.07 -11.60 7.29
C LYS A 21 -9.74 -10.53 6.24
N LYS A 22 -9.56 -9.28 6.68
CA LYS A 22 -9.22 -8.15 5.83
C LYS A 22 -7.88 -8.49 5.20
N PHE A 23 -7.77 -8.26 3.90
CA PHE A 23 -6.47 -8.32 3.22
C PHE A 23 -5.48 -7.52 4.03
N LYS A 24 -4.31 -8.10 4.29
CA LYS A 24 -3.31 -7.37 5.03
C LYS A 24 -2.77 -6.24 4.16
N GLU A 25 -2.25 -5.19 4.79
CA GLU A 25 -1.71 -4.07 4.06
C GLU A 25 -0.52 -4.50 3.19
N GLU A 26 0.30 -5.45 3.66
CA GLU A 26 1.36 -6.06 2.85
C GLU A 26 0.83 -6.70 1.55
N ASP A 27 -0.31 -7.40 1.61
CA ASP A 27 -0.91 -8.08 0.47
C ASP A 27 -1.46 -7.07 -0.55
N LEU A 28 -2.04 -5.96 -0.06
CA LEU A 28 -2.52 -4.87 -0.90
C LEU A 28 -1.37 -4.12 -1.59
N ILE A 29 -0.24 -3.94 -0.89
CA ILE A 29 0.97 -3.36 -1.48
C ILE A 29 1.50 -4.28 -2.58
N LEU A 30 1.63 -5.58 -2.31
CA LEU A 30 2.07 -6.56 -3.31
C LEU A 30 1.13 -6.58 -4.53
N TYR A 31 -0.18 -6.46 -4.31
CA TYR A 31 -1.17 -6.31 -5.37
C TYR A 31 -0.94 -5.05 -6.21
N LEU A 32 -0.71 -3.89 -5.58
CA LEU A 32 -0.41 -2.64 -6.28
C LEU A 32 0.87 -2.70 -7.13
N TYR A 33 1.89 -3.43 -6.66
CA TYR A 33 3.14 -3.67 -7.39
C TYR A 33 3.06 -4.85 -8.38
N LYS A 34 1.94 -5.58 -8.43
CA LYS A 34 1.73 -6.79 -9.25
C LYS A 34 2.69 -7.95 -8.92
N GLU A 35 3.15 -8.01 -7.69
CA GLU A 35 4.06 -9.06 -7.19
C GLU A 35 3.35 -10.11 -6.32
N CYS A 36 2.01 -10.04 -6.21
CA CYS A 36 1.22 -11.00 -5.45
C CYS A 36 0.99 -12.32 -6.22
N SER A 37 0.72 -13.40 -5.47
CA SER A 37 0.29 -14.67 -6.06
C SER A 37 -1.03 -14.52 -6.84
N PRO A 38 -1.25 -15.29 -7.93
CA PRO A 38 -2.45 -15.16 -8.76
C PRO A 38 -3.73 -15.42 -7.98
N SER A 39 -3.70 -16.35 -7.01
CA SER A 39 -4.83 -16.63 -6.13
C SER A 39 -5.23 -15.42 -5.27
N LEU A 40 -4.25 -14.61 -4.86
CA LEU A 40 -4.47 -13.43 -4.02
C LEU A 40 -4.98 -12.27 -4.86
N ALA A 41 -4.44 -12.07 -6.07
CA ALA A 41 -4.92 -11.08 -7.02
C ALA A 41 -6.41 -11.28 -7.32
N THR A 42 -6.81 -12.51 -7.67
CA THR A 42 -8.21 -12.82 -7.96
C THR A 42 -9.13 -12.60 -6.76
N ALA A 43 -8.69 -12.91 -5.54
CA ALA A 43 -9.47 -12.66 -4.33
C ALA A 43 -9.69 -11.16 -4.07
N ILE A 44 -8.66 -10.33 -4.32
CA ILE A 44 -8.78 -8.88 -4.21
C ILE A 44 -9.70 -8.35 -5.30
N ASP A 45 -9.54 -8.80 -6.54
CA ASP A 45 -10.38 -8.37 -7.67
C ASP A 45 -11.86 -8.67 -7.42
N GLN A 46 -12.18 -9.87 -6.91
CA GLN A 46 -13.54 -10.25 -6.52
C GLN A 46 -14.08 -9.38 -5.38
N ALA A 47 -13.24 -9.04 -4.40
CA ALA A 47 -13.64 -8.17 -3.30
C ALA A 47 -13.89 -6.72 -3.76
N LEU A 48 -13.15 -6.25 -4.78
CA LEU A 48 -13.38 -4.96 -5.41
C LEU A 48 -14.67 -4.97 -6.25
N GLU A 49 -14.95 -6.04 -6.97
CA GLU A 49 -16.22 -6.23 -7.70
C GLU A 49 -17.43 -6.26 -6.75
N ALA A 50 -17.26 -6.78 -5.53
CA ALA A 50 -18.28 -6.78 -4.49
C ALA A 50 -18.53 -5.40 -3.84
N HIS A 51 -17.87 -4.34 -4.33
CA HIS A 51 -18.00 -2.96 -3.82
C HIS A 51 -17.69 -2.81 -2.33
N ASP A 52 -16.62 -3.46 -1.85
CA ASP A 52 -16.11 -3.21 -0.50
C ASP A 52 -15.49 -1.80 -0.41
N ILE A 53 -16.26 -0.88 0.20
CA ILE A 53 -15.90 0.54 0.33
C ILE A 53 -14.61 0.69 1.16
N GLU A 54 -14.40 -0.13 2.19
CA GLU A 54 -13.23 -0.02 3.06
C GLU A 54 -11.97 -0.43 2.29
N LEU A 55 -12.04 -1.52 1.54
CA LEU A 55 -10.95 -2.02 0.70
C LEU A 55 -10.56 -0.99 -0.37
N GLU A 56 -11.55 -0.40 -1.05
CA GLU A 56 -11.30 0.66 -2.02
C GLU A 56 -10.61 1.88 -1.40
N GLN A 57 -11.04 2.30 -0.21
CA GLN A 57 -10.44 3.44 0.48
C GLN A 57 -8.99 3.16 0.88
N GLN A 58 -8.70 1.96 1.36
CA GLN A 58 -7.34 1.53 1.69
C GLN A 58 -6.43 1.51 0.45
N LEU A 59 -6.88 0.95 -0.67
CA LEU A 59 -6.13 0.97 -1.92
C LEU A 59 -5.91 2.40 -2.44
N LYS A 60 -6.93 3.26 -2.40
CA LYS A 60 -6.81 4.66 -2.79
C LYS A 60 -5.79 5.40 -1.91
N MET A 61 -5.77 5.13 -0.61
CA MET A 61 -4.78 5.69 0.32
C MET A 61 -3.37 5.24 -0.02
N LEU A 62 -3.14 3.94 -0.20
CA LEU A 62 -1.83 3.37 -0.56
C LEU A 62 -1.33 3.93 -1.91
N GLN A 63 -2.19 3.99 -2.92
CA GLN A 63 -1.85 4.59 -4.21
C GLN A 63 -1.47 6.06 -4.09
N ARG A 64 -2.15 6.81 -3.23
CA ARG A 64 -1.80 8.22 -2.96
C ARG A 64 -0.41 8.32 -2.34
N SER A 65 -0.09 7.49 -1.36
CA SER A 65 1.23 7.44 -0.72
C SER A 65 2.34 7.13 -1.72
N ILE A 66 2.14 6.13 -2.60
CA ILE A 66 3.09 5.80 -3.69
C ILE A 66 3.30 7.00 -4.62
N ARG A 67 2.22 7.68 -5.03
CA ARG A 67 2.31 8.88 -5.87
C ARG A 67 3.06 10.02 -5.18
N GLN A 68 2.86 10.20 -3.88
CA GLN A 68 3.57 11.21 -3.10
C GLN A 68 5.06 10.90 -3.01
N LEU A 69 5.41 9.64 -2.74
CA LEU A 69 6.81 9.17 -2.70
C LEU A 69 7.52 9.37 -4.04
N ASN A 70 6.87 9.02 -5.15
CA ASN A 70 7.41 9.22 -6.50
C ASN A 70 7.59 10.69 -6.90
N LYS A 71 6.82 11.60 -6.30
CA LYS A 71 6.96 13.05 -6.53
C LYS A 71 8.12 13.68 -5.78
N LEU A 72 8.68 12.97 -4.79
CA LEU A 72 9.84 13.49 -4.07
C LEU A 72 11.01 13.61 -5.04
N LYS A 73 11.50 14.85 -5.21
CA LYS A 73 12.69 15.12 -6.02
C LYS A 73 13.91 14.63 -5.25
N LEU A 74 14.34 13.43 -5.58
CA LEU A 74 15.60 12.88 -5.08
C LEU A 74 16.78 13.59 -5.73
N ALA A 75 17.90 13.64 -5.03
CA ALA A 75 19.15 14.11 -5.61
C ALA A 75 19.53 13.22 -6.81
N SER A 76 20.11 13.84 -7.84
CA SER A 76 20.63 13.08 -8.97
C SER A 76 21.68 12.08 -8.48
N PRO A 77 21.65 10.83 -8.95
CA PRO A 77 22.66 9.84 -8.57
C PRO A 77 24.06 10.34 -8.97
N ALA A 78 25.07 9.90 -8.23
CA ALA A 78 26.45 10.23 -8.55
C ALA A 78 26.80 9.73 -9.96
N LYS A 79 27.44 10.58 -10.77
CA LYS A 79 27.83 10.25 -12.16
C LYS A 79 28.62 8.94 -12.26
N GLN A 80 29.47 8.67 -11.25
CA GLN A 80 30.24 7.43 -11.15
C GLN A 80 29.36 6.19 -11.03
N SER A 81 28.25 6.27 -10.28
CA SER A 81 27.29 5.17 -10.15
C SER A 81 26.63 4.88 -11.49
N VAL A 82 26.18 5.92 -12.20
CA VAL A 82 25.57 5.78 -13.53
C VAL A 82 26.56 5.15 -14.52
N ALA A 83 27.81 5.63 -14.54
CA ALA A 83 28.86 5.10 -15.40
C ALA A 83 29.16 3.61 -15.12
N SER A 84 29.18 3.22 -13.84
CA SER A 84 29.44 1.85 -13.42
C SER A 84 28.32 0.89 -13.87
N VAL A 85 27.05 1.31 -13.72
CA VAL A 85 25.88 0.55 -14.19
C VAL A 85 25.90 0.39 -15.71
N LEU A 86 26.20 1.46 -16.45
CA LEU A 86 26.30 1.43 -17.92
C LEU A 86 27.41 0.48 -18.39
N LYS A 87 28.58 0.51 -17.74
CA LYS A 87 29.69 -0.39 -18.04
C LYS A 87 29.30 -1.85 -17.81
N TYR A 88 28.68 -2.16 -16.66
CA TYR A 88 28.19 -3.50 -16.35
C TYR A 88 27.20 -4.01 -17.40
N ALA A 89 26.22 -3.19 -17.79
CA ALA A 89 25.23 -3.55 -18.80
C ALA A 89 25.89 -3.83 -20.18
N ALA A 90 26.87 -3.03 -20.59
CA ALA A 90 27.61 -3.24 -21.83
C ALA A 90 28.42 -4.55 -21.80
N GLU A 91 29.07 -4.87 -20.68
CA GLU A 91 29.80 -6.13 -20.51
C GLU A 91 28.85 -7.35 -20.50
N ALA A 92 27.70 -7.24 -19.83
CA ALA A 92 26.68 -8.29 -19.80
C ALA A 92 26.12 -8.59 -21.19
N ALA A 93 25.88 -7.56 -22.02
CA ALA A 93 25.45 -7.73 -23.40
C ALA A 93 26.52 -8.42 -24.27
N ARG A 94 27.80 -8.10 -24.06
CA ARG A 94 28.92 -8.71 -24.80
C ARG A 94 29.17 -10.17 -24.45
N LYS A 95 28.90 -10.58 -23.20
CA LYS A 95 29.07 -11.99 -22.75
C LYS A 95 27.93 -12.92 -23.18
N LYS A 96 26.81 -12.36 -23.63
CA LYS A 96 25.62 -13.13 -24.06
C LYS A 96 25.67 -13.49 -25.56
N HIS A 97 26.64 -12.94 -26.29
CA HIS A 97 27.02 -13.30 -27.66
C HIS A 97 28.28 -14.17 -27.62
#